data_AF-A0A529LT18-F1
#
_entry.id   AF-A0A529LT18-F1
#
_cell.length_a   1.000
_cell.length_b   1.000
_cell.length_c   1.000
_cell.angle_alpha   90.00
_cell.angle_beta   90.00
_cell.angle_gamma   90.00
#
_symmetry.space_group_name_H-M   'P 1'
#
loop_
_entity.id
_entity.type
_entity.pdbx_description
1 polymer ?
#
loop_
_entity_poly.entity_id
_entity_poly.type
_entity_poly.pdbx_seq_one_letter_code
_entity_poly.pdbx_strand_id
1 'polypeptide(L)' 'MDITVNILLTIATAATPLLIAAIGELVVERSGVLNLGVEGMMIMGAVGGFGATYLTGSPWIGLLAAI' A
#
# COMPACT_ATOMS: atom_id res chain seq x y z
N MET A 1 18.25 18.88 -3.90
CA MET A 1 17.60 18.14 -2.80
C MET A 1 18.65 17.18 -2.26
N ASP A 2 19.01 17.29 -0.98
CA ASP A 2 20.05 16.44 -0.38
C ASP A 2 19.58 14.98 -0.30
N ILE A 3 20.50 14.02 -0.49
CA ILE A 3 20.16 12.58 -0.54
C ILE A 3 19.40 12.09 0.70
N THR A 4 19.72 12.65 1.86
CA THR A 4 19.03 12.40 3.12
C THR A 4 17.55 12.78 3.06
N VAL A 5 17.22 13.90 2.42
CA VAL A 5 15.83 14.35 2.25
C VAL A 5 15.05 13.40 1.36
N ASN A 6 15.65 12.93 0.26
CA ASN A 6 15.00 11.97 -0.64
C ASN A 6 14.72 10.63 0.07
N ILE A 7 15.68 10.14 0.86
CA ILE A 7 15.50 8.91 1.66
C ILE A 7 14.33 9.06 2.63
N LEU A 8 14.28 10.17 3.37
CA LEU A 8 13.18 10.43 4.32
C LEU A 8 11.82 10.51 3.63
N LEU A 9 11.75 11.12 2.43
CA LEU A 9 10.51 11.18 1.65
C LEU A 9 10.04 9.80 1.19
N THR A 10 10.95 8.95 0.70
CA THR A 10 10.60 7.57 0.31
C THR A 10 10.12 6.75 1.50
N ILE A 11 10.77 6.89 2.66
CA ILE A 11 10.35 6.21 3.89
C ILE A 11 8.94 6.66 4.29
N ALA A 12 8.69 7.97 4.36
CA ALA A 12 7.40 8.50 4.79
C ALA A 12 6.25 8.04 3.86
N THR A 13 6.46 8.10 2.56
CA THR A 13 5.44 7.71 1.55
C THR A 13 5.15 6.21 1.57
N ALA A 14 6.15 5.35 1.75
CA ALA A 14 5.96 3.90 1.82
C ALA A 14 5.42 3.44 3.19
N ALA A 15 5.89 4.03 4.30
CA ALA A 15 5.53 3.60 5.65
C ALA A 15 4.11 4.01 6.06
N THR A 16 3.58 5.12 5.53
CA THR A 16 2.25 5.62 5.90
C THR A 16 1.12 4.59 5.67
N PRO A 17 0.95 4.02 4.46
CA PRO A 17 -0.08 2.99 4.23
C PRO A 17 0.18 1.70 5.03
N LEU A 18 1.45 1.30 5.19
CA LEU A 18 1.82 0.14 6.01
C LEU A 18 1.42 0.32 7.48
N LEU A 19 1.62 1.51 8.03
CA LEU A 19 1.25 1.82 9.41
C LEU A 19 -0.26 1.79 9.62
N ILE A 20 -1.04 2.25 8.64
CA ILE A 20 -2.51 2.15 8.67
C ILE A 20 -2.95 0.69 8.66
N ALA A 21 -2.36 -0.15 7.79
CA ALA A 21 -2.66 -1.58 7.74
C ALA A 21 -2.29 -2.29 9.05
N ALA A 22 -1.11 -2.02 9.60
CA ALA A 22 -0.63 -2.61 10.85
C ALA A 22 -1.52 -2.26 12.06
N ILE A 23 -2.04 -1.03 12.14
CA ILE A 23 -2.99 -0.66 13.19
C ILE A 23 -4.28 -1.47 13.06
N GLY A 24 -4.80 -1.64 11.84
CA GLY A 24 -5.98 -2.47 11.58
C GLY A 24 -5.75 -3.93 11.95
N GLU A 25 -4.60 -4.49 11.56
CA GLU A 25 -4.21 -5.86 11.89
C GLU A 25 -4.10 -6.06 13.41
N LEU A 26 -3.50 -5.12 14.14
CA LEU A 26 -3.42 -5.18 15.60
C LEU A 26 -4.83 -5.29 16.21
N VAL A 27 -5.81 -4.51 15.76
CA VAL A 27 -7.20 -4.64 16.24
C VAL A 27 -7.78 -6.03 15.92
N VAL A 28 -7.51 -6.55 14.73
CA VAL A 28 -7.98 -7.87 14.29
C VAL A 28 -7.36 -8.99 15.15
N GLU A 29 -6.06 -8.95 15.40
CA GLU A 29 -5.38 -9.90 16.29
C GLU A 29 -5.95 -9.87 17.71
N ARG A 30 -6.28 -8.68 18.22
CA ARG A 30 -6.91 -8.51 19.55
C ARG A 30 -8.34 -9.08 19.61
N SER A 31 -9.00 -9.26 18.46
CA SER A 31 -10.30 -9.94 18.36
C SER A 31 -10.19 -11.47 18.31
N GLY A 32 -8.96 -12.01 18.30
CA GLY A 32 -8.69 -13.45 18.22
C GLY A 32 -8.65 -14.00 16.80
N VAL A 33 -8.64 -13.12 15.78
CA VAL A 33 -8.50 -13.49 14.37
C VAL A 33 -7.14 -13.02 13.89
N LEU A 34 -6.36 -13.90 13.26
CA LEU A 34 -5.08 -13.53 12.65
C LEU A 34 -5.27 -13.33 11.15
N ASN A 35 -4.93 -12.14 10.63
CA ASN A 35 -5.10 -11.83 9.21
C ASN A 35 -3.79 -11.96 8.41
N LEU A 36 -3.40 -13.19 8.13
CA LEU A 36 -2.22 -13.49 7.30
C LEU A 36 -2.38 -13.04 5.83
N GLY A 37 -3.59 -12.66 5.41
CA GLY A 37 -3.88 -12.23 4.04
C GLY A 37 -3.60 -10.73 3.80
N VAL A 38 -3.31 -9.95 4.83
CA VAL A 38 -3.19 -8.48 4.72
C VAL A 38 -2.07 -8.05 3.77
N GLU A 39 -0.90 -8.72 3.84
CA GLU A 39 0.22 -8.46 2.93
C GLU A 39 -0.17 -8.77 1.48
N GLY A 40 -0.91 -9.86 1.27
CA GLY A 40 -1.44 -10.24 -0.04
C GLY A 40 -2.40 -9.20 -0.59
N MET A 41 -3.34 -8.71 0.22
CA MET A 41 -4.29 -7.67 -0.19
C MET A 41 -3.56 -6.38 -0.62
N MET A 42 -2.52 -5.97 0.10
CA MET A 42 -1.71 -4.81 -0.26
C MET A 42 -0.96 -5.00 -1.59
N ILE A 43 -0.34 -6.18 -1.78
CA ILE A 43 0.37 -6.50 -3.03
C ILE A 43 -0.61 -6.55 -4.21
N MET A 44 -1.80 -7.12 -4.02
CA MET A 44 -2.81 -7.20 -5.07
C MET A 44 -3.28 -5.81 -5.52
N GLY A 45 -3.52 -4.88 -4.59
CA GLY A 45 -3.82 -3.48 -4.92
C GLY A 45 -2.67 -2.79 -5.67
N ALA A 46 -1.43 -2.98 -5.20
CA ALA A 46 -0.25 -2.40 -5.87
C ALA A 46 -0.07 -2.90 -7.31
N VAL A 47 -0.18 -4.22 -7.52
CA VAL A 47 -0.06 -4.84 -8.84
C VAL A 47 -1.25 -4.47 -9.74
N GLY A 48 -2.47 -4.47 -9.20
CA GLY A 48 -3.68 -4.07 -9.91
C GLY A 48 -3.61 -2.62 -10.42
N GLY A 49 -3.25 -1.69 -9.53
CA GLY A 49 -3.09 -0.28 -9.90
C GLY A 49 -1.98 -0.01 -10.89
N PHE A 50 -0.82 -0.65 -10.72
CA PHE A 50 0.28 -0.58 -11.68
C PHE A 50 -0.13 -1.15 -13.04
N GLY A 51 -0.70 -2.35 -13.06
CA GLY A 51 -1.13 -3.03 -14.29
C GLY A 51 -2.19 -2.23 -15.05
N ALA A 52 -3.19 -1.70 -14.35
CA ALA A 52 -4.22 -0.86 -14.95
C ALA A 52 -3.64 0.45 -15.52
N THR A 53 -2.73 1.11 -14.80
CA THR A 53 -2.03 2.31 -15.31
C THR A 53 -1.22 1.95 -16.57
N TYR A 54 -0.48 0.85 -16.53
CA TYR A 54 0.39 0.40 -17.62
C TYR A 54 -0.39 0.06 -18.89
N LEU A 55 -1.51 -0.65 -18.76
CA LEU A 55 -2.32 -1.09 -19.90
C LEU A 55 -3.17 0.03 -20.50
N THR A 56 -3.67 0.96 -19.68
CA THR A 56 -4.59 2.00 -20.14
C THR A 56 -3.92 3.35 -20.39
N GLY A 57 -2.71 3.56 -19.88
CA GLY A 57 -2.02 4.85 -19.88
C GLY A 57 -2.68 5.90 -18.97
N SER A 58 -3.74 5.56 -18.22
CA SER A 58 -4.48 6.48 -17.36
C SER A 58 -4.17 6.24 -15.88
N PRO A 59 -3.52 7.20 -15.19
CA PRO A 59 -3.26 7.10 -13.76
C PRO A 59 -4.54 7.01 -12.93
N TRP A 60 -5.65 7.59 -13.41
CA TRP A 60 -6.93 7.56 -12.73
C TRP A 60 -7.57 6.17 -12.73
N ILE A 61 -7.45 5.44 -13.85
CA ILE A 61 -7.91 4.04 -13.91
C ILE A 61 -7.01 3.17 -13.02
N GLY A 62 -5.71 3.45 -13.00
CA GLY A 62 -4.77 2.86 -12.05
C GLY A 62 -5.18 3.04 -10.60
N LEU A 63 -5.51 4.27 -10.20
CA LEU A 63 -5.94 4.57 -8.84
C LEU A 63 -7.20 3.80 -8.46
N LEU A 64 -8.19 3.73 -9.35
CA LEU A 64 -9.43 2.98 -9.12
C LEU A 64 -9.19 1.47 -9.01
N ALA A 65 -8.20 0.94 -9.71
CA ALA A 65 -7.84 -0.47 -9.66
C ALA A 65 -6.92 -0.83 -8.48
N ALA A 66 -6.38 0.16 -7.76
CA ALA A 66 -5.46 -0.04 -6.65
C ALA A 66 -6.15 -0.20 -5.28
N ILE A 67 -7.47 0.02 -5.23
CA ILE A 67 -8.32 -0.02 -4.04
C ILE A 67 -9.25 -1.22 -4.17
#